data_AF-E5A3K7-F1
#
_entry.id   AF-E5A3K7-F1
#
_cell.length_a   1.000
_cell.length_b   1.000
_cell.length_c   1.000
_cell.angle_alpha   90.00
_cell.angle_beta   90.00
_cell.angle_gamma   90.00
#
_symmetry.space_group_name_H-M   'P 1'
#
loop_
_entity.id
_entity.type
_entity.pdbx_description
1 polymer ?
#
loop_
_entity_poly.entity_id
_entity_poly.type
_entity_poly.pdbx_seq_one_letter_code
_entity_poly.pdbx_strand_id
1 'polypeptide(L)'
;MAPRKKTEEKASANEASDLVLHYLLKQNRPYSAIDVSANLHNKVTKTAAAKILKDLHEQRRIEGRAAGKQIVYHAVQDANNTCTTDQLAALDAQIASLRTDTATLHATAKAMRSTLSNLNSTLRTADLLEAVAALEAEKVQLTARLGALRAGKAKMVTPEEREEVEREWSRFGALARKRGGIARDMWRFIADQVPDAEKREELREAFDLDG
;
A
#
# COMPACT_ATOMS: atom_id res chain seq x y z
N MET A 1 27.86 -12.57 -7.51
CA MET A 1 28.53 -11.71 -8.51
C MET A 1 28.13 -10.26 -8.26
N ALA A 2 29.09 -9.37 -8.00
CA ALA A 2 28.80 -7.94 -7.90
C ALA A 2 28.34 -7.40 -9.27
N PRO A 3 27.32 -6.53 -9.32
CA PRO A 3 26.81 -6.03 -10.60
C PRO A 3 27.88 -5.18 -11.28
N ARG A 4 28.19 -5.51 -12.55
CA ARG A 4 29.11 -4.74 -13.39
C ARG A 4 28.53 -3.34 -13.58
N LYS A 5 29.30 -2.33 -13.18
CA LYS A 5 29.00 -0.91 -13.39
C LYS A 5 28.76 -0.69 -14.89
N LYS A 6 27.55 -0.28 -15.27
CA LYS A 6 27.21 0.07 -16.66
C LYS A 6 28.21 1.12 -17.13
N THR A 7 29.01 0.80 -18.13
CA THR A 7 29.90 1.76 -18.78
C THR A 7 29.02 2.70 -19.59
N GLU A 8 28.84 3.93 -19.11
CA GLU A 8 28.16 4.97 -19.89
C GLU A 8 28.96 5.19 -21.19
N GLU A 9 28.24 5.33 -22.32
CA GLU A 9 28.85 5.55 -23.64
C GLU A 9 29.72 6.81 -23.59
N LYS A 10 30.96 6.67 -24.06
CA LYS A 10 31.92 7.78 -24.12
C LYS A 10 31.47 8.72 -25.24
N ALA A 11 31.38 10.02 -24.94
CA ALA A 11 31.02 11.02 -25.94
C ALA A 11 32.03 11.05 -27.09
N SER A 12 31.56 11.30 -28.31
CA SER A 12 32.41 11.59 -29.46
C SER A 12 33.27 12.84 -29.19
N ALA A 13 34.40 13.01 -29.87
CA ALA A 13 35.35 14.10 -29.59
C ALA A 13 34.71 15.51 -29.67
N ASN A 14 33.83 15.73 -30.67
CA ASN A 14 33.13 17.01 -30.83
C ASN A 14 32.04 17.18 -29.75
N GLU A 15 31.27 16.14 -29.50
CA GLU A 15 30.23 16.12 -28.45
C GLU A 15 30.82 16.35 -27.05
N ALA A 16 32.00 15.78 -26.78
CA ALA A 16 32.72 15.96 -25.54
C ALA A 16 33.15 17.43 -25.34
N SER A 17 33.58 18.10 -26.40
CA SER A 17 33.96 19.52 -26.36
C SER A 17 32.77 20.43 -26.04
N ASP A 18 31.66 20.24 -26.77
CA ASP A 18 30.44 21.02 -26.57
C ASP A 18 29.83 20.77 -25.19
N LEU A 19 29.87 19.52 -24.72
CA LEU A 19 29.36 19.14 -23.40
C LEU A 19 30.17 19.77 -22.27
N VAL A 20 31.50 19.82 -22.39
CA VAL A 20 32.36 20.51 -21.41
C VAL A 20 32.10 22.01 -21.40
N LEU A 21 32.02 22.64 -22.58
CA LEU A 21 31.74 24.07 -22.68
C LEU A 21 30.37 24.42 -22.11
N HIS A 22 29.33 23.70 -22.51
CA HIS A 22 27.97 23.91 -22.03
C HIS A 22 27.88 23.72 -20.51
N TYR A 23 28.60 22.74 -19.96
CA TYR A 23 28.69 22.54 -18.52
C TYR A 23 29.32 23.75 -17.81
N LEU A 24 30.44 24.27 -18.30
CA LEU A 24 31.10 25.45 -17.72
C LEU A 24 30.22 26.70 -17.79
N LEU A 25 29.53 26.92 -18.92
CA LEU A 25 28.61 28.05 -19.09
C LEU A 25 27.40 27.95 -18.14
N LYS A 26 26.80 26.75 -18.03
CA LYS A 26 25.63 26.53 -17.19
C LYS A 26 25.93 26.71 -15.70
N GLN A 27 27.07 26.18 -15.24
CA GLN A 27 27.44 26.26 -13.83
C GLN A 27 28.07 27.60 -13.46
N ASN A 28 28.72 28.26 -14.43
CA ASN A 28 29.46 29.52 -14.27
C ASN A 28 30.38 29.54 -13.04
N ARG A 29 30.96 28.38 -12.71
CA ARG A 29 31.89 28.16 -11.59
C ARG A 29 33.25 27.71 -12.13
N PRO A 30 34.34 28.10 -11.46
CA PRO A 30 35.68 27.70 -11.86
C PRO A 30 35.95 26.23 -11.51
N TYR A 31 36.35 25.41 -12.47
CA TYR A 31 36.60 23.97 -12.30
C TYR A 31 37.94 23.51 -12.89
N SER A 32 38.58 22.52 -12.26
CA SER A 32 39.75 21.84 -12.83
C SER A 32 39.33 20.73 -13.81
N ALA A 33 40.27 20.21 -14.60
CA ALA A 33 40.02 19.06 -15.48
C ALA A 33 39.55 17.80 -14.72
N ILE A 34 39.98 17.65 -13.46
CA ILE A 34 39.56 16.54 -12.59
C ILE A 34 38.07 16.73 -12.23
N ASP A 35 37.71 17.94 -11.81
CA ASP A 35 36.34 18.26 -11.39
C ASP A 35 35.38 18.14 -12.56
N VAL A 36 35.75 18.63 -13.74
CA VAL A 36 34.93 18.51 -14.96
C VAL A 36 34.71 17.04 -15.32
N SER A 37 35.75 16.21 -15.32
CA SER A 37 35.62 14.77 -15.58
C SER A 37 34.72 14.07 -14.56
N ALA A 38 34.84 14.42 -13.28
CA ALA A 38 34.06 13.83 -12.20
C ALA A 38 32.58 14.26 -12.26
N ASN A 39 32.31 15.56 -12.45
CA ASN A 39 30.97 16.13 -12.52
C ASN A 39 30.20 15.67 -13.77
N LEU A 40 30.92 15.34 -14.84
CA LEU A 40 30.35 14.73 -16.05
C LEU A 40 30.31 13.20 -15.98
N HIS A 41 30.43 12.62 -14.78
CA HIS A 41 30.37 11.18 -14.52
C HIS A 41 31.32 10.33 -15.38
N ASN A 42 32.49 10.88 -15.75
CA ASN A 42 33.48 10.28 -16.64
C ASN A 42 33.02 10.02 -18.08
N LYS A 43 31.93 10.65 -18.54
CA LYS A 43 31.58 10.69 -19.98
C LYS A 43 32.70 11.31 -20.82
N VAL A 44 33.41 12.25 -20.23
CA VAL A 44 34.69 12.78 -20.70
C VAL A 44 35.75 12.38 -19.68
N THR A 45 36.79 11.67 -20.10
CA THR A 45 37.86 11.23 -19.19
C THR A 45 38.72 12.43 -18.75
N LYS A 46 39.41 12.31 -17.61
CA LYS A 46 40.32 13.35 -17.11
C LYS A 46 41.31 13.85 -18.17
N THR A 47 41.90 12.93 -18.94
CA THR A 47 42.87 13.27 -19.99
C THR A 47 42.20 14.00 -21.15
N ALA A 48 41.01 13.55 -21.58
CA ALA A 48 40.25 14.22 -22.62
C ALA A 48 39.77 15.61 -22.16
N ALA A 49 39.27 15.73 -20.93
CA ALA A 49 38.84 17.00 -20.34
C ALA A 49 40.01 17.99 -20.25
N ALA A 50 41.20 17.54 -19.83
CA ALA A 50 42.39 18.41 -19.78
C ALA A 50 42.77 18.95 -21.16
N LYS A 51 42.68 18.11 -22.21
CA LYS A 51 42.92 18.54 -23.59
C LYS A 51 41.85 19.51 -24.07
N ILE A 52 40.57 19.14 -23.94
CA ILE A 52 39.43 19.96 -24.37
C ILE A 52 39.45 21.34 -23.70
N LEU A 53 39.70 21.40 -22.39
CA LEU A 53 39.76 22.67 -21.66
C LEU A 53 40.91 23.55 -22.14
N LYS A 54 42.06 22.94 -22.44
CA LYS A 54 43.20 23.67 -23.03
C LYS A 54 42.85 24.20 -24.43
N ASP A 55 42.27 23.37 -25.29
CA ASP A 55 41.87 23.74 -26.65
C ASP A 55 40.80 24.85 -26.62
N LEU A 56 39.80 24.76 -25.74
CA LEU A 56 38.77 25.79 -25.55
C LEU A 56 39.34 27.11 -25.02
N HIS A 57 40.37 27.04 -24.18
CA HIS A 57 41.07 28.22 -23.68
C HIS A 57 41.90 28.89 -24.77
N GLU A 58 42.61 28.12 -25.60
CA GLU A 58 43.35 28.60 -26.76
C GLU A 58 42.42 29.27 -27.79
N GLN A 59 41.22 28.72 -27.98
CA GLN A 59 40.14 29.31 -28.80
C GLN A 59 39.46 30.53 -28.16
N ARG A 60 39.87 30.96 -26.96
CA ARG A 60 39.26 32.06 -26.18
C ARG A 60 37.78 31.89 -25.89
N ARG A 61 37.27 30.65 -25.90
CA ARG A 61 35.88 30.34 -25.52
C ARG A 61 35.70 30.25 -24.01
N ILE A 62 36.79 29.97 -23.28
CA ILE A 62 36.86 29.94 -21.82
C ILE A 62 38.16 30.57 -21.33
N GLU A 63 38.20 31.00 -20.08
CA GLU A 63 39.42 31.46 -19.42
C GLU A 63 39.99 30.40 -18.50
N GLY A 64 41.31 30.20 -18.56
CA GLY A 64 42.08 29.35 -17.65
C GLY A 64 42.98 30.20 -16.76
N ARG A 65 42.99 29.93 -15.46
CA ARG A 65 43.85 30.59 -14.47
C ARG A 65 44.63 29.53 -13.69
N ALA A 66 45.90 29.79 -13.41
CA ALA A 66 46.70 28.92 -12.56
C ALA A 66 46.24 29.07 -11.09
N ALA A 67 45.94 27.95 -10.45
CA ALA A 67 45.60 27.85 -9.04
C ALA A 67 46.55 26.85 -8.36
N GLY A 68 47.69 27.35 -7.90
CA GLY A 68 48.76 26.51 -7.34
C GLY A 68 49.32 25.54 -8.37
N LYS A 69 49.18 24.23 -8.12
CA LYS A 69 49.70 23.16 -9.01
C LYS A 69 48.75 22.77 -10.15
N GLN A 70 47.55 23.35 -10.20
CA GLN A 70 46.51 23.01 -11.19
C GLN A 70 46.07 24.26 -11.95
N ILE A 71 45.46 24.06 -13.12
CA ILE A 71 44.79 25.13 -13.87
C ILE A 71 43.29 24.94 -13.70
N VAL A 72 42.60 26.03 -13.42
CA VAL A 72 41.15 26.08 -13.23
C VAL A 72 40.56 26.90 -14.36
N TYR A 73 39.49 26.39 -14.96
CA TYR A 73 38.84 26.98 -16.12
C TYR A 73 37.45 27.49 -15.75
N HIS A 74 37.06 28.63 -16.30
CA HIS A 74 35.74 29.22 -16.13
C HIS A 74 35.23 29.83 -17.43
N ALA A 75 33.92 30.05 -17.52
CA ALA A 75 33.32 30.80 -18.60
C ALA A 75 33.89 32.23 -18.66
N VAL A 76 34.04 32.77 -19.87
CA VAL A 76 34.45 34.16 -20.07
C VAL A 76 33.37 35.08 -19.51
N GLN A 77 33.75 36.02 -18.65
CA GLN A 77 32.84 37.02 -18.09
C GLN A 77 33.07 38.36 -18.78
N ASP A 78 32.06 38.83 -19.52
CA ASP A 78 32.14 40.12 -20.22
C ASP A 78 31.74 41.26 -19.30
N ALA A 79 32.66 42.19 -19.06
CA ALA A 79 32.43 43.39 -18.26
C ALA A 79 31.39 44.34 -18.89
N ASN A 80 31.18 44.27 -20.20
CA ASN A 80 30.18 45.08 -20.90
C ASN A 80 28.75 44.55 -20.70
N ASN A 81 28.59 43.31 -20.24
CA ASN A 81 27.30 42.72 -19.87
C ASN A 81 26.92 42.98 -18.41
N THR A 82 27.50 44.01 -17.78
CA THR A 82 27.17 44.39 -16.41
C THR A 82 25.83 45.12 -16.37
N CYS A 83 24.96 44.72 -15.44
CA CYS A 83 23.71 45.43 -15.20
C CYS A 83 24.00 46.76 -14.49
N THR A 84 23.26 47.80 -14.87
CA THR A 84 23.25 49.07 -14.12
C THR A 84 22.59 48.88 -12.75
N THR A 85 22.85 49.78 -11.81
CA THR A 85 22.26 49.74 -10.46
C THR A 85 20.73 49.74 -10.50
N ASP A 86 20.12 50.51 -11.41
CA ASP A 86 18.68 50.58 -11.57
C ASP A 86 18.09 49.27 -12.12
N GLN A 87 18.78 48.63 -13.08
CA GLN A 87 18.38 47.31 -13.59
C GLN A 87 18.48 46.24 -12.51
N LEU A 88 19.52 46.27 -11.66
CA LEU A 88 19.64 45.36 -10.52
C LEU A 88 18.49 45.55 -9.53
N ALA A 89 18.16 46.80 -9.18
CA ALA A 89 17.05 47.10 -8.30
C ALA A 89 15.69 46.63 -8.87
N ALA A 90 15.48 46.79 -10.18
CA ALA A 90 14.30 46.29 -10.87
C ALA A 90 14.22 44.75 -10.86
N LEU A 91 15.35 44.06 -11.07
CA LEU A 91 15.42 42.59 -10.97
C LEU A 91 15.16 42.10 -9.55
N ASP A 92 15.70 42.77 -8.52
CA ASP A 92 15.45 42.43 -7.12
C ASP A 92 13.97 42.59 -6.75
N ALA A 93 13.32 43.66 -7.23
CA ALA A 93 11.88 43.86 -7.07
C ALA A 93 11.07 42.74 -7.74
N GLN A 94 11.44 42.34 -8.97
CA GLN A 94 10.80 41.22 -9.67
C GLN A 94 11.02 39.89 -8.93
N ILE A 95 12.23 39.62 -8.43
CA ILE A 95 12.54 38.42 -7.64
C ILE A 95 11.68 38.40 -6.37
N ALA A 96 11.55 39.52 -5.67
CA ALA A 96 10.72 39.62 -4.48
C ALA A 96 9.23 39.36 -4.80
N SER A 97 8.71 39.95 -5.88
CA SER A 97 7.33 39.71 -6.34
C SER A 97 7.11 38.24 -6.66
N LEU A 98 7.94 37.65 -7.51
CA LEU A 98 7.82 36.25 -7.92
C LEU A 98 7.94 35.28 -6.75
N ARG A 99 8.79 35.58 -5.76
CA ARG A 99 8.88 34.76 -4.53
C ARG A 99 7.58 34.80 -3.74
N THR A 100 6.99 35.99 -3.58
CA THR A 100 5.69 36.15 -2.91
C THR A 100 4.61 35.40 -3.67
N ASP A 101 4.51 35.57 -4.99
CA ASP A 101 3.52 34.92 -5.83
C ASP A 101 3.66 33.39 -5.82
N THR A 102 4.90 32.89 -5.84
CA THR A 102 5.16 31.45 -5.75
C THR A 102 4.71 30.89 -4.40
N ALA A 103 4.97 31.63 -3.31
CA ALA A 103 4.56 31.21 -1.97
C ALA A 103 3.02 31.20 -1.82
N THR A 104 2.34 32.23 -2.34
CA THR A 104 0.87 32.29 -2.30
C THR A 104 0.24 31.20 -3.15
N LEU A 105 0.70 31.01 -4.39
CA LEU A 105 0.21 29.94 -5.28
C LEU A 105 0.47 28.54 -4.71
N HIS A 106 1.59 28.32 -4.04
CA HIS A 106 1.86 27.05 -3.37
C HIS A 106 0.90 26.80 -2.20
N ALA A 107 0.61 27.84 -1.40
CA ALA A 107 -0.34 27.77 -0.29
C ALA A 107 -1.77 27.49 -0.79
N THR A 108 -2.22 28.18 -1.84
CA THR A 108 -3.55 27.95 -2.43
C THR A 108 -3.66 26.55 -3.03
N ALA A 109 -2.63 26.08 -3.75
CA ALA A 109 -2.61 24.73 -4.28
C ALA A 109 -2.67 23.67 -3.17
N LYS A 110 -1.99 23.89 -2.03
CA LYS A 110 -2.08 22.99 -0.87
C LYS A 110 -3.49 22.98 -0.28
N ALA A 111 -4.12 24.15 -0.12
CA ALA A 111 -5.49 24.25 0.38
C ALA A 111 -6.48 23.53 -0.56
N MET A 112 -6.41 23.78 -1.87
CA MET A 112 -7.28 23.13 -2.85
C MET A 112 -7.11 21.61 -2.88
N ARG A 113 -5.87 21.10 -2.77
CA ARG A 113 -5.63 19.65 -2.68
C ARG A 113 -6.25 19.04 -1.42
N SER A 114 -6.17 19.75 -0.29
CA SER A 114 -6.82 19.32 0.96
C SER A 114 -8.34 19.27 0.80
N THR A 115 -8.95 20.32 0.25
CA THR A 115 -10.40 20.38 -0.02
C THR A 115 -10.84 19.26 -0.96
N LEU A 116 -10.10 19.03 -2.04
CA LEU A 116 -10.38 17.95 -3.00
C LEU A 116 -10.28 16.57 -2.33
N SER A 117 -9.25 16.35 -1.51
CA SER A 117 -9.09 15.10 -0.76
C SER A 117 -10.27 14.86 0.19
N ASN A 118 -10.75 15.90 0.87
CA ASN A 118 -11.87 15.81 1.80
C ASN A 118 -13.21 15.61 1.06
N LEU A 119 -13.38 16.18 -0.13
CA LEU A 119 -14.58 15.96 -0.95
C LEU A 119 -14.60 14.56 -1.57
N ASN A 120 -13.44 14.00 -1.90
CA ASN A 120 -13.33 12.66 -2.47
C ASN A 120 -13.31 11.54 -1.42
N SER A 121 -13.15 11.86 -0.13
CA SER A 121 -13.25 10.87 0.94
C SER A 121 -14.70 10.50 1.28
N THR A 122 -15.67 11.25 0.75
CA THR A 122 -17.10 10.95 0.86
C THR A 122 -17.65 10.44 -0.46
N LEU A 123 -18.66 9.57 -0.37
CA LEU A 123 -19.35 9.04 -1.54
C LEU A 123 -20.14 10.17 -2.21
N ARG A 124 -20.24 10.16 -3.55
CA ARG A 124 -21.00 11.18 -4.26
C ARG A 124 -22.47 11.09 -3.88
N THR A 125 -23.17 12.22 -3.92
CA THR A 125 -24.60 12.27 -3.58
C THR A 125 -25.45 11.33 -4.43
N ALA A 126 -25.12 11.16 -5.71
CA ALA A 126 -25.81 10.20 -6.59
C ALA A 126 -25.61 8.75 -6.12
N ASP A 127 -24.36 8.36 -5.85
CA ASP A 127 -24.01 7.04 -5.34
C ASP A 127 -24.66 6.77 -3.96
N LEU A 128 -24.77 7.80 -3.10
CA LEU A 128 -25.47 7.70 -1.82
C LEU A 128 -26.97 7.43 -2.01
N LEU A 129 -27.61 8.10 -2.97
CA LEU A 129 -29.03 7.87 -3.26
C LEU A 129 -29.28 6.45 -3.77
N GLU A 130 -28.42 5.95 -4.65
CA GLU A 130 -28.49 4.56 -5.13
C GLU A 130 -28.28 3.55 -3.99
N ALA A 131 -27.29 3.78 -3.12
CA ALA A 131 -27.04 2.94 -1.96
C ALA A 131 -28.21 2.93 -0.97
N VAL A 132 -28.84 4.09 -0.72
CA VAL A 132 -30.03 4.19 0.13
C VAL A 132 -31.20 3.39 -0.47
N ALA A 133 -31.48 3.58 -1.77
CA ALA A 133 -32.55 2.85 -2.44
C ALA A 133 -32.34 1.32 -2.41
N ALA A 134 -31.09 0.87 -2.59
CA ALA A 134 -30.73 -0.55 -2.49
C ALA A 134 -30.94 -1.11 -1.07
N LEU A 135 -30.48 -0.40 -0.04
CA LEU A 135 -30.65 -0.79 1.36
C LEU A 135 -32.12 -0.79 1.79
N GLU A 136 -32.92 0.15 1.29
CA GLU A 136 -34.37 0.17 1.53
C GLU A 136 -35.06 -1.04 0.89
N ALA A 137 -34.70 -1.39 -0.35
CA ALA A 137 -35.21 -2.58 -1.01
C ALA A 137 -34.82 -3.87 -0.25
N GLU A 138 -33.57 -3.98 0.19
CA GLU A 138 -33.09 -5.12 0.99
C GLU A 138 -33.84 -5.22 2.32
N LYS A 139 -34.05 -4.10 3.00
CA LYS A 139 -34.84 -4.05 4.24
C LYS A 139 -36.26 -4.55 4.02
N VAL A 140 -36.92 -4.17 2.93
CA VAL A 140 -38.26 -4.66 2.61
C VAL A 140 -38.25 -6.17 2.38
N GLN A 141 -37.27 -6.71 1.65
CA GLN A 141 -37.16 -8.15 1.42
C GLN A 141 -36.89 -8.93 2.72
N LEU A 142 -35.97 -8.46 3.56
CA LEU A 142 -35.63 -9.10 4.83
C LEU A 142 -36.79 -9.06 5.81
N THR A 143 -37.50 -7.94 5.90
CA THR A 143 -38.68 -7.82 6.78
C THR A 143 -39.84 -8.69 6.30
N ALA A 144 -40.09 -8.80 5.00
CA ALA A 144 -41.07 -9.73 4.44
C ALA A 144 -40.71 -11.19 4.74
N ARG A 145 -39.46 -11.59 4.52
CA ARG A 145 -38.96 -12.93 4.83
C ARG A 145 -39.09 -13.25 6.32
N LEU A 146 -38.73 -12.30 7.18
CA LEU A 146 -38.85 -12.44 8.63
C LEU A 146 -40.32 -12.53 9.06
N GLY A 147 -41.22 -11.78 8.42
CA GLY A 147 -42.67 -11.89 8.61
C GLY A 147 -43.19 -13.28 8.27
N ALA A 148 -42.80 -13.83 7.11
CA ALA A 148 -43.18 -15.17 6.69
C ALA A 148 -42.65 -16.26 7.64
N LEU A 149 -41.40 -16.14 8.10
CA LEU A 149 -40.82 -17.06 9.08
C LEU A 149 -41.55 -17.01 10.43
N ARG A 150 -41.99 -15.83 10.88
CA ARG A 150 -42.78 -15.66 12.10
C ARG A 150 -44.22 -16.15 11.97
N ALA A 151 -44.83 -16.03 10.79
CA ALA A 151 -46.19 -16.49 10.52
C ALA A 151 -46.28 -18.01 10.31
N GLY A 152 -45.17 -18.65 9.94
CA GLY A 152 -45.09 -20.11 9.82
C GLY A 152 -45.33 -20.82 11.15
N LYS A 153 -45.75 -22.10 11.08
CA LYS A 153 -45.95 -22.96 12.26
C LYS A 153 -44.64 -23.35 12.98
N ALA A 154 -43.49 -22.90 12.49
CA ALA A 154 -42.19 -23.20 13.09
C ALA A 154 -42.03 -22.39 14.38
N LYS A 155 -41.97 -23.07 15.52
CA LYS A 155 -41.65 -22.43 16.80
C LYS A 155 -40.23 -21.87 16.71
N MET A 156 -40.07 -20.56 16.93
CA MET A 156 -38.74 -19.97 17.05
C MET A 156 -38.12 -20.50 18.34
N VAL A 157 -37.03 -21.25 18.21
CA VAL A 157 -36.26 -21.78 19.35
C VAL A 157 -34.98 -20.99 19.44
N THR A 158 -34.70 -20.42 20.60
CA THR A 158 -33.43 -19.71 20.81
C THR A 158 -32.29 -20.71 20.95
N PRO A 159 -31.04 -20.32 20.67
CA PRO A 159 -29.90 -21.20 20.89
C PRO A 159 -29.83 -21.71 22.33
N GLU A 160 -30.22 -20.90 23.31
CA GLU A 160 -30.26 -21.29 24.73
C GLU A 160 -31.32 -22.36 25.02
N GLU A 161 -32.54 -22.20 24.50
CA GLU A 161 -33.61 -23.21 24.63
C GLU A 161 -33.21 -24.53 23.97
N ARG A 162 -32.53 -24.47 22.81
CA ARG A 162 -32.02 -25.65 22.12
C ARG A 162 -30.98 -26.39 22.97
N GLU A 163 -30.03 -25.65 23.54
CA GLU A 163 -28.97 -26.22 24.37
C GLU A 163 -29.52 -26.87 25.63
N GLU A 164 -30.54 -26.27 26.25
CA GLU A 164 -31.23 -26.84 27.39
C GLU A 164 -31.92 -28.17 27.05
N VAL A 165 -32.68 -28.21 25.95
CA VAL A 165 -33.33 -29.45 25.49
C VAL A 165 -32.31 -30.52 25.14
N GLU A 166 -31.20 -30.16 24.49
CA GLU A 166 -30.13 -31.10 24.13
C GLU A 166 -29.44 -31.66 25.38
N ARG A 167 -29.22 -30.83 26.40
CA ARG A 167 -28.68 -31.25 27.70
C ARG A 167 -29.63 -32.22 28.41
N GLU A 168 -30.92 -31.93 28.43
CA GLU A 168 -31.93 -32.82 29.02
C GLU A 168 -32.00 -34.15 28.28
N TRP A 169 -32.06 -34.11 26.94
CA TRP A 169 -32.07 -35.31 26.11
C TRP A 169 -30.83 -36.17 26.34
N SER A 170 -29.64 -35.56 26.39
CA SER A 170 -28.38 -36.25 26.69
C SER A 170 -28.41 -36.90 28.08
N ARG A 171 -28.89 -36.17 29.10
CA ARG A 171 -29.01 -36.67 30.48
C ARG A 171 -29.96 -37.87 30.57
N PHE A 172 -31.18 -37.74 30.04
CA PHE A 172 -32.18 -38.80 30.11
C PHE A 172 -31.81 -39.99 29.21
N GLY A 173 -31.22 -39.74 28.04
CA GLY A 173 -30.68 -40.80 27.18
C GLY A 173 -29.56 -41.60 27.85
N ALA A 174 -28.64 -40.93 28.56
CA ALA A 174 -27.61 -41.61 29.34
C ALA A 174 -28.20 -42.44 30.49
N LEU A 175 -29.23 -41.92 31.17
CA LEU A 175 -29.92 -42.63 32.25
C LEU A 175 -30.67 -43.86 31.72
N ALA A 176 -31.39 -43.73 30.60
CA ALA A 176 -32.11 -44.82 29.96
C ALA A 176 -31.15 -45.95 29.55
N ARG A 177 -30.00 -45.61 28.94
CA ARG A 177 -28.96 -46.61 28.59
C ARG A 177 -28.43 -47.35 29.82
N LYS A 178 -28.15 -46.64 30.91
CA LYS A 178 -27.69 -47.27 32.17
C LYS A 178 -28.75 -48.19 32.76
N ARG A 179 -30.00 -47.73 32.83
CA ARG A 179 -31.13 -48.53 33.35
C ARG A 179 -31.42 -49.75 32.48
N GLY A 180 -31.36 -49.62 31.16
CA GLY A 180 -31.48 -50.74 30.23
C GLY A 180 -30.34 -51.75 30.38
N GLY A 181 -29.12 -51.29 30.70
CA GLY A 181 -28.02 -52.18 31.10
C GLY A 181 -28.36 -53.01 32.32
N ILE A 182 -28.78 -52.36 33.42
CA ILE A 182 -29.18 -53.02 34.66
C ILE A 182 -30.33 -54.02 34.43
N ALA A 183 -31.35 -53.63 33.67
CA ALA A 183 -32.49 -54.49 33.36
C ALA A 183 -32.05 -55.75 32.60
N ARG A 184 -31.15 -55.62 31.61
CA ARG A 184 -30.57 -56.76 30.89
C ARG A 184 -29.74 -57.67 31.78
N ASP A 185 -28.93 -57.10 32.68
CA ASP A 185 -28.09 -57.89 33.59
C ASP A 185 -28.95 -58.66 34.60
N MET A 186 -30.00 -58.03 35.15
CA MET A 186 -30.95 -58.69 36.04
C MET A 186 -31.73 -59.80 35.32
N TRP A 187 -32.19 -59.54 34.09
CA TRP A 187 -32.85 -60.56 33.28
C TRP A 187 -31.94 -61.76 33.03
N ARG A 188 -30.67 -61.51 32.67
CA ARG A 188 -29.69 -62.57 32.46
C ARG A 188 -29.54 -63.47 33.69
N PHE A 189 -29.44 -62.86 34.87
CA PHE A 189 -29.38 -63.62 36.13
C PHE A 189 -30.62 -64.50 36.36
N ILE A 190 -31.82 -63.97 36.09
CA ILE A 190 -33.08 -64.73 36.21
C ILE A 190 -33.12 -65.87 35.18
N ALA A 191 -32.81 -65.55 33.92
CA ALA A 191 -32.82 -66.50 32.80
C ALA A 191 -31.86 -67.68 33.02
N ASP A 192 -30.70 -67.43 33.62
CA ASP A 192 -29.70 -68.46 33.96
C ASP A 192 -30.23 -69.47 35.00
N GLN A 193 -31.24 -69.10 35.81
CA GLN A 193 -31.87 -69.97 36.82
C GLN A 193 -33.12 -70.71 36.31
N VAL A 194 -33.57 -70.43 35.08
CA VAL A 194 -34.75 -71.06 34.46
C VAL A 194 -34.27 -72.03 33.37
N PRO A 195 -34.34 -73.36 33.58
CA PRO A 195 -33.81 -74.34 32.62
C PRO A 195 -34.63 -74.49 31.35
N ASP A 196 -35.94 -74.22 31.43
CA ASP A 196 -36.91 -74.43 30.36
C ASP A 196 -37.04 -73.18 29.48
N ALA A 197 -36.87 -73.35 28.17
CA ALA A 197 -36.80 -72.25 27.22
C ALA A 197 -38.17 -71.57 27.01
N GLU A 198 -39.25 -72.36 26.98
CA GLU A 198 -40.61 -71.82 26.80
C GLU A 198 -41.02 -70.94 27.98
N LYS A 199 -40.78 -71.41 29.22
CA LYS A 199 -41.03 -70.62 30.44
C LYS A 199 -40.17 -69.36 30.54
N ARG A 200 -38.96 -69.37 29.96
CA ARG A 200 -38.09 -68.20 29.93
C ARG A 200 -38.66 -67.13 29.01
N GLU A 201 -39.16 -67.50 27.84
CA GLU A 201 -39.81 -66.54 26.92
C GLU A 201 -41.13 -66.02 27.50
N GLU A 202 -41.96 -66.88 28.09
CA GLU A 202 -43.19 -66.45 28.78
C GLU A 202 -42.92 -65.45 29.90
N LEU A 203 -41.86 -65.65 30.70
CA LEU A 203 -41.46 -64.72 31.76
C LEU A 203 -40.89 -63.40 31.20
N ARG A 204 -40.21 -63.45 30.05
CA ARG A 204 -39.65 -62.26 29.39
C ARG A 204 -40.75 -61.34 28.90
N GLU A 205 -41.76 -61.93 28.25
CA GLU A 205 -42.96 -61.25 27.78
C GLU A 205 -43.79 -60.73 28.95
N ALA A 206 -43.94 -61.50 30.02
CA ALA A 206 -44.63 -61.06 31.24
C ALA A 206 -43.97 -59.85 31.93
N PHE A 207 -42.64 -59.70 31.78
CA PHE A 207 -41.90 -58.55 32.29
C PHE A 207 -41.79 -57.39 31.29
N ASP A 208 -42.39 -57.49 30.11
CA ASP A 208 -42.41 -56.45 29.08
C ASP A 208 -41.00 -55.94 28.72
N LEU A 209 -40.04 -56.86 28.61
CA LEU A 209 -38.62 -56.52 28.39
C LEU A 209 -38.26 -56.29 26.91
N ASP A 210 -39.25 -56.34 26.03
CA ASP A 210 -39.10 -56.20 24.57
C ASP A 210 -39.67 -54.87 24.02
N GLY A 211 -40.00 -53.92 24.92
CA GLY A 211 -40.37 -52.53 24.61
C GLY A 211 -39.20 -51.62 24.22
#